data_AF-A0A3A5W9S4-F1
#
_entry.id   AF-A0A3A5W9S4-F1
#
_cell.length_a   1.000
_cell.length_b   1.000
_cell.length_c   1.000
_cell.angle_alpha   90.00
_cell.angle_beta   90.00
_cell.angle_gamma   90.00
#
_symmetry.space_group_name_H-M   'P 1'
#
loop_
_entity.id
_entity.type
_entity.pdbx_description
1 polymer ?
#
loop_
_entity_poly.entity_id
_entity_poly.type
_entity_poly.pdbx_seq_one_letter_code
_entity_poly.pdbx_strand_id
1 'polypeptide(L)'
;YTRAMLNAALDGDLDDVEFVTDERFGFEVPTSCPGVPSEVLQPRTTWNDGEAYDATANKLATMFNENFKRYEAGVSAEVNASAPTPLA
;
A
#
# COMPACT_ATOMS: atom_id res chain seq x y z
N TYR A 1 6.58 14.81 6.32
CA TYR A 1 5.26 14.24 6.01
C TYR A 1 4.84 13.13 6.96
N THR A 2 5.69 12.16 7.33
CA THR A 2 5.30 11.06 8.25
C THR A 2 4.61 11.48 9.55
N ARG A 3 5.12 12.51 10.26
CA ARG A 3 4.45 13.04 11.47
C ARG A 3 3.10 13.69 11.18
N ALA A 4 2.94 14.33 10.01
CA ALA A 4 1.66 14.92 9.61
C ALA A 4 0.63 13.83 9.31
N MET A 5 1.01 12.77 8.58
CA MET A 5 0.15 11.60 8.34
C MET A 5 -0.23 10.90 9.64
N LEU A 6 0.71 10.77 10.59
CA LEU A 6 0.43 10.21 11.90
C LEU A 6 -0.59 11.05 12.67
N ASN A 7 -0.40 12.36 12.74
CA ASN A 7 -1.35 13.25 13.43
C ASN A 7 -2.72 13.20 12.77
N ALA A 8 -2.80 13.28 11.44
CA ALA A 8 -4.07 13.18 10.71
C ALA A 8 -4.81 11.87 11.01
N ALA A 9 -4.09 10.74 11.11
CA ALA A 9 -4.69 9.46 11.50
C ALA A 9 -5.17 9.43 12.97
N LEU A 10 -4.49 10.14 13.87
CA LEU A 10 -4.88 10.21 15.30
C LEU A 10 -6.03 11.20 15.54
N ASP A 11 -6.08 12.28 14.77
CA ASP A 11 -7.06 13.35 14.89
C ASP A 11 -8.38 13.02 14.17
N GLY A 12 -8.43 11.92 13.40
CA GLY A 12 -9.59 11.50 12.61
C GLY A 12 -9.71 12.19 11.25
N ASP A 13 -8.71 12.98 10.86
CA ASP A 13 -8.70 13.74 9.60
C ASP A 13 -8.70 12.84 8.35
N LEU A 14 -8.45 11.53 8.50
CA LEU A 14 -8.48 10.54 7.42
C LEU A 14 -9.79 9.74 7.38
N ASP A 15 -10.73 9.94 8.30
CA ASP A 15 -11.94 9.10 8.40
C ASP A 15 -12.93 9.36 7.24
N ASP A 16 -12.96 10.60 6.73
CA ASP A 16 -13.92 11.06 5.71
C ASP A 16 -13.24 11.42 4.36
N VAL A 17 -11.97 11.03 4.15
CA VAL A 17 -11.29 11.27 2.87
C VAL A 17 -11.58 10.17 1.87
N GLU A 18 -11.42 10.47 0.59
CA GLU A 18 -11.47 9.43 -0.45
C GLU A 18 -10.23 8.54 -0.36
N PHE A 19 -10.44 7.25 -0.59
CA PHE A 19 -9.37 6.26 -0.68
C PHE A 19 -9.36 5.60 -2.05
N VAL A 20 -8.18 5.17 -2.47
CA VAL A 20 -7.97 4.30 -3.63
C VAL A 20 -7.34 3.01 -3.13
N THR A 21 -7.89 1.87 -3.56
CA THR A 21 -7.30 0.57 -3.26
C THR A 21 -6.08 0.34 -4.13
N ASP A 22 -4.95 -0.02 -3.52
CA ASP A 22 -3.79 -0.50 -4.26
C ASP A 22 -4.09 -1.88 -4.86
N GLU A 23 -4.01 -2.02 -6.18
CA GLU A 23 -4.36 -3.25 -6.89
C GLU A 23 -3.42 -4.44 -6.60
N ARG A 24 -2.19 -4.18 -6.12
CA ARG A 24 -1.22 -5.22 -5.77
C ARG A 24 -1.40 -5.68 -4.33
N PHE A 25 -1.51 -4.74 -3.41
CA PHE A 25 -1.46 -5.01 -1.98
C PHE A 25 -2.84 -5.05 -1.31
N GLY A 26 -3.88 -4.55 -1.99
CA GLY A 26 -5.27 -4.63 -1.55
C GLY A 26 -5.66 -3.70 -0.40
N PHE A 27 -4.72 -2.90 0.13
CA PHE A 27 -5.03 -1.89 1.14
C PHE A 27 -5.51 -0.58 0.51
N GLU A 28 -6.26 0.19 1.30
CA GLU A 28 -6.72 1.52 0.93
C GLU A 28 -5.64 2.57 1.21
N VAL A 29 -5.44 3.48 0.25
CA VAL A 29 -4.52 4.61 0.35
C VAL A 29 -5.31 5.91 0.24
N PRO A 30 -5.19 6.84 1.20
CA PRO A 30 -5.93 8.10 1.13
C PRO A 30 -5.45 8.94 -0.05
N THR A 31 -6.38 9.60 -0.73
CA THR A 31 -6.07 10.51 -1.85
C THR A 31 -5.59 11.89 -1.37
N SER A 32 -5.83 12.21 -0.10
CA SER A 32 -5.42 13.46 0.54
C SER A 32 -5.09 13.28 2.02
N CYS A 33 -4.21 14.13 2.55
CA CYS A 33 -3.88 14.21 3.96
C CYS A 33 -3.43 15.64 4.28
N PRO A 34 -3.96 16.30 5.34
CA PRO A 34 -3.54 17.64 5.72
C PRO A 34 -2.03 17.76 5.92
N GLY A 35 -1.43 18.80 5.34
CA GLY A 35 0.01 19.06 5.45
C GLY A 35 0.90 18.08 4.69
N VAL A 36 0.33 17.28 3.77
CA VAL A 36 1.05 16.33 2.93
C VAL A 36 0.62 16.50 1.47
N PRO A 37 1.55 16.70 0.52
CA PRO A 37 1.21 16.78 -0.90
C PRO A 37 0.56 15.47 -1.39
N SER A 38 -0.55 15.56 -2.11
CA SER A 38 -1.27 14.36 -2.59
C SER A 38 -0.40 13.49 -3.51
N GLU A 39 0.53 14.07 -4.27
CA GLU A 39 1.43 13.32 -5.14
C GLU A 39 2.40 12.40 -4.40
N VAL A 40 2.65 12.61 -3.10
CA VAL A 40 3.51 11.71 -2.31
C VAL A 40 2.73 10.57 -1.66
N LEU A 41 1.40 10.68 -1.60
CA LEU A 41 0.52 9.62 -1.09
C LEU A 41 0.38 8.49 -2.12
N GLN A 42 0.54 8.82 -3.40
CA GLN A 42 0.50 7.87 -4.51
C GLN A 42 1.95 7.55 -4.94
N PRO A 43 2.60 6.50 -4.40
CA PRO A 43 4.03 6.29 -4.59
C PRO A 43 4.44 6.16 -6.06
N ARG A 44 3.57 5.62 -6.92
CA ARG A 44 3.80 5.55 -8.37
C ARG A 44 4.05 6.93 -9.00
N THR A 45 3.39 8.00 -8.52
CA THR A 45 3.58 9.36 -9.05
C THR A 45 4.88 10.02 -8.60
N THR A 46 5.59 9.42 -7.64
CA THR A 46 6.89 9.92 -7.17
C THR A 46 8.07 9.37 -7.99
N TRP A 47 7.82 8.40 -8.87
CA TRP A 47 8.83 7.82 -9.75
C TRP A 47 8.80 8.51 -11.11
N ASN A 48 9.98 8.82 -11.65
CA ASN A 48 10.11 9.37 -13.01
C ASN A 48 9.68 8.35 -14.07
N ASP A 49 9.82 7.05 -13.77
CA ASP A 49 9.49 5.94 -14.64
C ASP A 49 8.47 5.05 -13.92
N GLY A 50 7.22 5.10 -14.40
CA GLY A 50 6.12 4.32 -13.86
C GLY A 50 6.27 2.81 -14.11
N GLU A 51 6.88 2.40 -15.22
CA GLU A 51 7.12 0.98 -15.51
C GLU A 51 8.19 0.42 -14.57
N ALA A 52 9.24 1.19 -14.28
CA ALA A 52 10.24 0.80 -13.29
C ALA A 52 9.64 0.68 -11.88
N TYR A 53 8.70 1.56 -11.51
CA TYR A 53 7.93 1.42 -10.28
C TYR A 53 7.11 0.13 -10.29
N ASP A 54 6.33 -0.11 -11.35
CA ASP A 54 5.42 -1.26 -11.46
C ASP A 54 6.22 -2.58 -11.36
N ALA A 55 7.37 -2.68 -12.04
CA ALA A 55 8.29 -3.82 -11.95
C ALA A 55 8.84 -4.01 -10.53
N THR A 56 9.21 -2.92 -9.85
CA THR A 56 9.73 -2.97 -8.48
C THR A 56 8.65 -3.38 -7.47
N ALA A 57 7.43 -2.84 -7.61
CA ALA A 57 6.29 -3.18 -6.77
C ALA A 57 5.89 -4.65 -6.95
N ASN A 58 5.87 -5.16 -8.18
CA ASN A 58 5.61 -6.58 -8.47
C ASN A 58 6.67 -7.49 -7.87
N LYS A 59 7.95 -7.10 -7.95
CA LYS A 59 9.05 -7.83 -7.30
C LYS A 59 8.86 -7.86 -5.78
N LEU A 60 8.46 -6.74 -5.17
CA LEU A 60 8.21 -6.67 -3.73
C LEU A 60 7.04 -7.58 -3.32
N ALA A 61 5.91 -7.54 -4.03
CA ALA A 61 4.76 -8.43 -3.79
C ALA A 61 5.18 -9.91 -3.86
N THR A 62 6.00 -10.27 -4.85
CA THR A 62 6.55 -11.62 -4.98
C THR A 62 7.43 -11.99 -3.78
N MET A 63 8.30 -11.09 -3.33
CA MET A 63 9.15 -11.31 -2.16
C MET A 63 8.33 -11.52 -0.87
N PHE A 64 7.22 -10.81 -0.70
CA PHE A 64 6.29 -11.02 0.42
C PHE A 64 5.69 -12.43 0.36
N ASN A 65 5.16 -12.84 -0.79
CA ASN A 65 4.55 -14.16 -0.97
C ASN A 65 5.55 -15.29 -0.72
N GLU A 66 6.76 -15.20 -1.30
CA GLU A 66 7.81 -16.19 -1.08
C GLU A 66 8.23 -16.28 0.39
N ASN A 67 8.38 -15.13 1.06
CA ASN A 67 8.71 -15.10 2.48
C ASN A 67 7.62 -15.74 3.35
N PHE A 68 6.35 -15.56 2.97
CA PHE A 68 5.19 -15.96 3.77
C PHE A 68 4.86 -17.45 3.70
N LYS A 69 5.29 -18.18 2.66
CA LYS A 69 5.09 -19.64 2.51
C LYS A 69 5.42 -20.45 3.77
N ARG A 70 6.43 -20.04 4.53
CA ARG A 70 6.83 -20.73 5.77
C ARG A 70 5.82 -20.61 6.93
N TYR A 71 4.85 -19.70 6.81
CA TYR A 71 3.85 -19.39 7.83
C TYR A 71 2.41 -19.72 7.39
N GLU A 72 2.16 -19.96 6.10
CA GLU A 72 0.81 -20.08 5.51
C GLU A 72 -0.07 -21.15 6.17
N ALA A 73 0.53 -22.26 6.64
CA ALA A 73 -0.16 -23.34 7.33
C ALA A 73 -0.52 -23.01 8.79
N GLY A 74 0.10 -21.98 9.37
CA GLY A 74 -0.04 -21.58 10.77
C GLY A 74 -0.97 -20.39 10.99
N VAL A 75 -1.61 -19.88 9.95
CA VAL A 75 -2.50 -18.71 10.00
C VAL A 75 -3.90 -19.05 9.51
N SER A 76 -4.84 -18.14 9.74
CA SER A 76 -6.22 -18.31 9.28
C SER A 76 -6.34 -18.15 7.76
N ALA A 77 -7.46 -18.60 7.21
CA ALA A 77 -7.75 -18.47 5.77
C ALA A 77 -7.82 -16.99 5.35
N GLU A 78 -8.31 -16.11 6.23
CA GLU A 78 -8.41 -14.67 5.99
C GLU A 78 -7.02 -14.03 5.85
N VAL A 79 -6.05 -14.43 6.68
CA VAL A 79 -4.67 -13.94 6.56
C VAL A 79 -4.04 -14.39 5.24
N ASN A 80 -4.26 -15.65 4.85
CA ASN A 80 -3.79 -16.16 3.56
C ASN A 80 -4.45 -15.43 2.38
N ALA A 81 -5.72 -15.06 2.50
CA ALA A 81 -6.46 -14.35 1.46
C ALA A 81 -6.02 -12.88 1.26
N SER A 82 -5.34 -12.29 2.25
CA SER A 82 -4.78 -10.93 2.17
C SER A 82 -3.38 -10.87 1.52
N ALA A 83 -2.94 -11.94 0.86
CA ALA A 83 -1.65 -11.98 0.19
C ALA A 83 -1.60 -11.01 -1.01
N PRO A 84 -0.50 -10.25 -1.21
CA PRO A 84 -0.35 -9.39 -2.37
C PRO A 84 -0.40 -10.16 -3.71
N THR A 85 -0.95 -9.53 -4.74
CA THR A 85 -1.03 -10.07 -6.10
C THR A 85 -0.18 -9.21 -7.04
N PRO A 86 0.96 -9.71 -7.57
CA PRO A 86 1.69 -9.00 -8.62
C PRO A 86 0.79 -8.77 -9.85
N LEU A 87 0.86 -7.58 -10.44
CA LEU A 87 0.13 -7.27 -11.67
C LEU A 87 0.89 -7.76 -12.91
N ALA A 88 0.16 -8.10 -13.97
CA ALA A 88 0.72 -8.54 -15.25
C ALA A 88 1.40 -7.40 -16.01
#